data_AF-A0A1M3KXQ7-F1
#
_entry.id   AF-A0A1M3KXQ7-F1
#
_cell.length_a   1.000
_cell.length_b   1.000
_cell.length_c   1.000
_cell.angle_alpha   90.00
_cell.angle_beta   90.00
_cell.angle_gamma   90.00
#
_symmetry.space_group_name_H-M   'P 1'
#
loop_
_entity.id
_entity.type
_entity.pdbx_description
1 polymer ?
#
loop_
_entity_poly.entity_id
_entity_poly.type
_entity_poly.pdbx_seq_one_letter_code
_entity_poly.pdbx_strand_id
1 'polypeptide(L)'
;MLIAIASIVLGTVATSAQSVCTCTPALSITRQITICFNGAQRQVEVTYCNESFCPPSTQITDHCNAQNLPIDARTVIKRICPIGFATTNAQGLMNATIAAIGLCCNNQGGIFECQPSTVYHWIVRWPKCVYFDATGCLEACDDTPCCHALVRFRPNSPTPGRCETTVLTNCSENLECPPSPVNTCIKLDCIYPVTCCW
;
A
#
# COMPACT_ATOMS: atom_id res chain seq x y z
N MET A 1 -58.46 -21.11 12.24
CA MET A 1 -57.03 -21.40 12.52
C MET A 1 -56.23 -20.81 11.38
N LEU A 2 -55.64 -19.63 11.61
CA LEU A 2 -54.87 -18.86 10.62
C LEU A 2 -53.49 -18.64 11.24
N ILE A 3 -52.47 -19.24 10.64
CA ILE A 3 -51.07 -19.09 11.02
C ILE A 3 -50.52 -17.92 10.18
N ALA A 4 -50.22 -16.80 10.82
CA ALA A 4 -49.49 -15.70 10.20
C ALA A 4 -47.99 -15.93 10.41
N ILE A 5 -47.29 -16.18 9.30
CA ILE A 5 -45.85 -16.41 9.23
C ILE A 5 -45.14 -15.06 9.38
N ALA A 6 -44.26 -14.97 10.38
CA ALA A 6 -43.34 -13.85 10.57
C ALA A 6 -42.22 -13.94 9.53
N SER A 7 -42.21 -13.02 8.56
CA SER A 7 -41.10 -12.88 7.61
C SER A 7 -39.96 -12.10 8.27
N ILE A 8 -38.92 -12.83 8.68
CA ILE A 8 -37.61 -12.28 9.03
C ILE A 8 -36.97 -11.80 7.73
N VAL A 9 -36.82 -10.48 7.56
CA VAL A 9 -35.97 -9.94 6.50
C VAL A 9 -34.52 -10.09 6.97
N LEU A 10 -33.82 -11.02 6.32
CA LEU A 10 -32.40 -11.27 6.52
C LEU A 10 -31.58 -10.00 6.27
N GLY A 11 -30.57 -9.81 7.13
CA GLY A 11 -29.64 -8.70 7.07
C GLY A 11 -29.00 -8.56 5.70
N THR A 12 -28.96 -7.32 5.22
CA THR A 12 -28.18 -6.94 4.07
C THR A 12 -26.72 -7.25 4.34
N VAL A 13 -26.18 -8.18 3.56
CA VAL A 13 -24.75 -8.38 3.30
C VAL A 13 -24.02 -7.04 3.25
N ALA A 14 -22.94 -6.93 4.01
CA ALA A 14 -22.06 -5.78 4.00
C ALA A 14 -21.62 -5.52 2.55
N THR A 15 -22.06 -4.39 2.01
CA THR A 15 -21.59 -3.85 0.74
C THR A 15 -20.08 -3.75 0.84
N SER A 16 -19.35 -4.51 0.02
CA SER A 16 -17.90 -4.36 -0.15
C SER A 16 -17.63 -2.93 -0.60
N ALA A 17 -17.29 -2.05 0.34
CA ALA A 17 -16.88 -0.69 0.05
C ALA A 17 -15.61 -0.80 -0.80
N GLN A 18 -15.76 -0.62 -2.10
CA GLN A 18 -14.69 -0.56 -3.08
C GLN A 18 -13.63 0.39 -2.55
N SER A 19 -12.47 -0.11 -2.13
CA SER A 19 -11.40 0.77 -1.71
C SER A 19 -10.73 1.29 -2.97
N VAL A 20 -11.32 2.33 -3.57
CA VAL A 20 -10.63 3.20 -4.51
C VAL A 20 -9.31 3.64 -3.87
N CYS A 21 -8.25 3.75 -4.66
CA CYS A 21 -6.94 4.25 -4.22
C CYS A 21 -6.99 5.76 -3.99
N THR A 22 -7.86 6.19 -3.07
CA THR A 22 -8.06 7.58 -2.75
C THR A 22 -6.97 8.04 -1.80
N CYS A 23 -6.17 8.99 -2.26
CA CYS A 23 -5.21 9.74 -1.48
C CYS A 23 -5.73 11.17 -1.32
N THR A 24 -6.29 11.48 -0.14
CA THR A 24 -6.83 12.80 0.17
C THR A 24 -5.71 13.85 0.20
N PRO A 25 -5.81 14.98 -0.53
CA PRO A 25 -4.73 15.96 -0.63
C PRO A 25 -4.19 16.47 0.70
N ALA A 26 -5.04 16.59 1.73
CA ALA A 26 -4.65 17.03 3.07
C ALA A 26 -3.64 16.10 3.78
N LEU A 27 -3.58 14.83 3.37
CA LEU A 27 -2.66 13.82 3.92
C LEU A 27 -1.50 13.51 2.96
N SER A 28 -1.46 14.20 1.81
CA SER A 28 -0.48 13.95 0.76
C SER A 28 0.88 14.51 1.16
N ILE A 29 1.89 13.65 1.14
CA ILE A 29 3.28 13.97 1.43
C ILE A 29 4.08 13.60 0.18
N THR A 30 4.98 14.48 -0.23
CA THR A 30 5.97 14.19 -1.25
C THR A 30 7.34 14.13 -0.58
N ARG A 31 8.07 13.03 -0.79
CA ARG A 31 9.44 12.87 -0.29
C ARG A 31 10.34 12.30 -1.38
N GLN A 32 11.57 12.79 -1.42
CA GLN A 32 12.64 12.14 -2.15
C GLN A 32 13.20 10.99 -1.30
N ILE A 33 13.24 9.79 -1.86
CA ILE A 33 13.74 8.59 -1.19
C ILE A 33 14.76 7.86 -2.07
N THR A 34 15.65 7.11 -1.40
CA THR A 34 16.55 6.17 -2.07
C THR A 34 15.88 4.81 -2.18
N ILE A 35 15.86 4.23 -3.39
CA ILE A 35 15.38 2.87 -3.67
C ILE A 35 16.52 2.01 -4.22
N CYS A 36 16.46 0.70 -4.03
CA CYS A 36 17.35 -0.25 -4.71
C CYS A 36 16.61 -0.86 -5.91
N PHE A 37 16.96 -0.42 -7.12
CA PHE A 37 16.27 -0.72 -8.36
C PHE A 37 17.25 -1.12 -9.48
N ASN A 38 16.98 -2.25 -10.12
CA ASN A 38 17.88 -3.01 -10.98
C ASN A 38 19.26 -3.22 -10.33
N GLY A 39 19.29 -3.57 -9.05
CA GLY A 39 20.54 -3.82 -8.30
C GLY A 39 21.37 -2.57 -7.98
N ALA A 40 20.86 -1.36 -8.24
CA ALA A 40 21.56 -0.10 -7.99
C ALA A 40 20.74 0.83 -7.09
N GLN A 41 21.42 1.64 -6.28
CA GLN A 41 20.78 2.70 -5.51
C GLN A 41 20.36 3.83 -6.46
N ARG A 42 19.07 4.17 -6.45
CA ARG A 42 18.45 5.20 -7.30
C ARG A 42 17.61 6.15 -6.43
N GLN A 43 17.42 7.36 -6.90
CA GLN A 43 16.58 8.35 -6.23
C GLN A 43 15.24 8.45 -6.93
N VAL A 44 14.15 8.47 -6.16
CA VAL A 44 12.82 8.77 -6.67
C VAL A 44 12.16 9.79 -5.77
N GLU A 45 11.32 10.63 -6.37
CA GLU A 45 10.34 11.39 -5.62
C GLU A 45 9.06 10.55 -5.54
N VAL A 46 8.57 10.28 -4.33
CA VAL A 46 7.32 9.55 -4.11
C VAL A 46 6.31 10.47 -3.45
N THR A 47 5.10 10.48 -4.00
CA THR A 47 3.93 11.09 -3.38
C THR A 47 3.03 10.00 -2.82
N TYR A 48 2.68 10.12 -1.55
CA TYR A 48 1.83 9.16 -0.85
C TYR A 48 0.98 9.88 0.20
N CYS A 49 -0.16 9.31 0.54
CA CYS A 49 -0.93 9.70 1.72
C CYS A 49 -0.55 8.81 2.88
N ASN A 50 -0.41 9.38 4.07
CA ASN A 50 -0.08 8.62 5.26
C ASN A 50 -0.86 9.08 6.49
N GLU A 51 -1.31 8.10 7.26
CA GLU A 51 -1.83 8.27 8.62
C GLU A 51 -0.97 7.43 9.55
N SER A 52 -0.36 8.05 10.56
CA SER A 52 0.41 7.35 11.60
C SER A 52 -0.35 7.42 12.92
N PHE A 53 -0.39 6.30 13.65
CA PHE A 53 -1.21 6.15 14.86
C PHE A 53 -0.32 5.85 16.07
N CYS A 54 -0.36 6.77 17.04
CA CYS A 54 0.55 6.76 18.17
C CYS A 54 -0.24 7.13 19.45
N PRO A 55 -0.66 6.15 20.26
CA PRO A 55 -0.36 4.71 20.16
C PRO A 55 -1.02 4.02 18.95
N PRO A 56 -0.56 2.80 18.58
CA PRO A 56 -1.18 2.01 17.52
C PRO A 56 -2.70 1.84 17.73
N SER A 57 -3.47 2.00 16.67
CA SER A 57 -4.94 2.05 16.76
C SER A 57 -5.58 0.71 16.38
N THR A 58 -6.46 0.21 17.25
CA THR A 58 -7.34 -0.95 16.97
C THR A 58 -8.68 -0.54 16.36
N GLN A 59 -8.93 0.77 16.23
CA GLN A 59 -10.18 1.31 15.69
C GLN A 59 -10.16 1.47 14.17
N ILE A 60 -9.02 1.15 13.54
CA ILE A 60 -8.88 1.22 12.08
C ILE A 60 -9.70 0.10 11.45
N THR A 61 -10.90 0.45 11.00
CA THR A 61 -11.79 -0.45 10.30
C THR A 61 -11.31 -0.59 8.87
N ASP A 62 -10.76 -1.76 8.56
CA ASP A 62 -10.17 -2.07 7.27
C ASP A 62 -10.43 -3.54 6.93
N HIS A 63 -10.94 -3.83 5.72
CA HIS A 63 -11.23 -5.20 5.30
C HIS A 63 -9.97 -6.09 5.28
N CYS A 64 -8.78 -5.49 5.14
CA CYS A 64 -7.51 -6.20 5.20
C CYS A 64 -7.11 -6.60 6.63
N ASN A 65 -7.67 -5.93 7.63
CA ASN A 65 -7.41 -6.12 9.05
C ASN A 65 -8.58 -6.80 9.76
N ALA A 66 -9.06 -7.93 9.23
CA ALA A 66 -10.17 -8.68 9.82
C ALA A 66 -9.94 -9.14 11.27
N GLN A 67 -8.68 -9.20 11.70
CA GLN A 67 -8.26 -9.57 13.06
C GLN A 67 -8.22 -8.38 14.04
N ASN A 68 -8.52 -7.16 13.58
CA ASN A 68 -8.44 -5.92 14.38
C ASN A 68 -7.08 -5.75 15.08
N LEU A 69 -5.99 -6.05 14.37
CA LEU A 69 -4.64 -5.83 14.88
C LEU A 69 -4.41 -4.33 15.08
N PRO A 70 -3.61 -3.94 16.10
CA PRO A 70 -3.25 -2.54 16.32
C PRO A 70 -2.39 -2.03 15.16
N ILE A 71 -2.89 -1.03 14.44
CA ILE A 71 -2.25 -0.47 13.25
C ILE A 71 -1.40 0.73 13.63
N ASP A 72 -0.13 0.71 13.22
CA ASP A 72 0.83 1.79 13.44
C ASP A 72 0.78 2.83 12.33
N ALA A 73 0.53 2.39 11.10
CA ALA A 73 0.41 3.28 9.96
C ALA A 73 -0.49 2.73 8.86
N ARG A 74 -1.10 3.65 8.11
CA ARG A 74 -1.84 3.39 6.89
C ARG A 74 -1.35 4.31 5.78
N THR A 75 -0.94 3.72 4.66
CA THR A 75 -0.33 4.46 3.55
C THR A 75 -1.00 4.12 2.21
N VAL A 76 -1.17 5.13 1.38
CA VAL A 76 -1.59 4.99 -0.03
C VAL A 76 -0.55 5.66 -0.91
N ILE A 77 0.19 4.88 -1.71
CA ILE A 77 1.14 5.41 -2.68
C ILE A 77 0.38 5.92 -3.89
N LYS A 78 0.67 7.14 -4.34
CA LYS A 78 -0.05 7.81 -5.43
C LYS A 78 0.79 7.94 -6.70
N ARG A 79 2.03 8.42 -6.56
CA ARG A 79 2.89 8.78 -7.69
C ARG A 79 4.35 8.50 -7.37
N ILE A 80 5.11 8.05 -8.36
CA ILE A 80 6.55 7.79 -8.25
C ILE A 80 7.26 8.41 -9.45
N CYS A 81 8.17 9.35 -9.20
CA CYS A 81 8.95 10.03 -10.22
C CYS A 81 10.43 9.64 -10.12
N PRO A 82 10.97 8.89 -11.10
CA PRO A 82 12.40 8.67 -11.24
C PRO A 82 13.20 9.99 -11.28
N ILE A 83 14.30 10.08 -10.53
CA ILE A 83 15.20 11.25 -10.55
C ILE A 83 16.51 10.85 -11.26
N GLY A 84 16.75 11.43 -12.43
CA GLY A 84 18.00 11.20 -13.18
C GLY A 84 18.09 9.83 -13.85
N PHE A 85 16.97 9.11 -13.99
CA PHE A 85 16.89 7.88 -14.79
C PHE A 85 15.48 7.71 -15.38
N ALA A 86 15.37 6.85 -16.39
CA ALA A 86 14.09 6.45 -16.98
C ALA A 86 13.93 4.94 -16.90
N THR A 87 12.69 4.47 -16.89
CA THR A 87 12.38 3.04 -16.88
C THR A 87 10.99 2.79 -17.47
N THR A 88 10.78 1.60 -18.02
CA THR A 88 9.46 1.08 -18.40
C THR A 88 8.98 -0.03 -17.47
N ASN A 89 9.83 -0.47 -16.52
CA ASN A 89 9.49 -1.51 -15.55
C ASN A 89 8.69 -0.92 -14.38
N ALA A 90 7.39 -0.75 -14.60
CA ALA A 90 6.45 -0.22 -13.61
C ALA A 90 6.38 -1.08 -12.34
N GLN A 91 6.36 -2.41 -12.48
CA GLN A 91 6.29 -3.34 -11.35
C GLN A 91 7.52 -3.22 -10.44
N GLY A 92 8.72 -3.27 -11.02
CA GLY A 92 9.96 -3.17 -10.25
C GLY A 92 10.08 -1.79 -9.57
N LEU A 93 9.66 -0.72 -10.25
CA LEU A 93 9.69 0.63 -9.69
C LEU A 93 8.75 0.73 -8.47
N MET A 94 7.50 0.28 -8.60
CA MET A 94 6.54 0.24 -7.49
C MET A 94 7.05 -0.62 -6.33
N ASN A 95 7.57 -1.82 -6.62
CA ASN A 95 8.09 -2.74 -5.61
C ASN A 95 9.28 -2.15 -4.84
N ALA A 96 10.25 -1.57 -5.55
CA ALA A 96 11.41 -0.93 -4.96
C ALA A 96 11.00 0.25 -4.04
N THR A 97 10.01 1.05 -4.46
CA THR A 97 9.46 2.14 -3.66
C THR A 97 8.73 1.66 -2.41
N ILE A 98 7.81 0.70 -2.52
CA ILE A 98 7.10 0.12 -1.36
C ILE A 98 8.10 -0.47 -0.36
N ALA A 99 9.10 -1.21 -0.86
CA ALA A 99 10.13 -1.79 -0.02
C ALA A 99 10.87 -0.70 0.75
N ALA A 100 11.44 0.31 0.06
CA ALA A 100 12.21 1.39 0.68
C ALA A 100 11.42 2.21 1.71
N ILE A 101 10.10 2.38 1.50
CA ILE A 101 9.22 3.03 2.47
C ILE A 101 8.98 2.14 3.70
N GLY A 102 8.97 0.82 3.54
CA GLY A 102 8.79 -0.14 4.62
C GLY A 102 9.88 -0.06 5.70
N LEU A 103 9.51 -0.44 6.93
CA LEU A 103 10.38 -0.29 8.09
C LEU A 103 11.72 -1.01 7.94
N CYS A 104 11.69 -2.28 7.51
CA CYS A 104 12.89 -3.12 7.46
C CYS A 104 13.87 -2.79 6.32
N CYS A 105 13.45 -1.99 5.33
CA CYS A 105 14.33 -1.50 4.26
C CYS A 105 14.63 0.00 4.41
N ASN A 106 14.77 0.45 5.67
CA ASN A 106 15.25 1.77 6.07
C ASN A 106 14.21 2.89 6.23
N ASN A 107 12.90 2.58 6.19
CA ASN A 107 11.81 3.53 6.46
C ASN A 107 12.01 4.90 5.79
N GLN A 108 12.40 4.93 4.51
CA GLN A 108 12.79 6.17 3.84
C GLN A 108 11.63 7.18 3.75
N GLY A 109 10.38 6.70 3.83
CA GLY A 109 9.18 7.53 3.89
C GLY A 109 8.91 8.15 5.27
N GLY A 110 9.64 7.81 6.33
CA GLY A 110 9.38 8.34 7.67
C GLY A 110 7.97 8.00 8.18
N ILE A 111 7.46 6.81 7.85
CA ILE A 111 6.06 6.44 8.15
C ILE A 111 5.89 6.00 9.62
N PHE A 112 6.95 5.43 10.18
CA PHE A 112 6.99 4.92 11.55
C PHE A 112 7.74 5.85 12.51
N GLU A 113 7.52 7.17 12.42
CA GLU A 113 8.23 8.18 13.22
C GLU A 113 7.87 8.21 14.72
N CYS A 114 6.90 7.40 15.15
CA CYS A 114 6.52 7.30 16.56
C CYS A 114 7.42 6.37 17.37
N GLN A 115 7.40 6.54 18.70
CA GLN A 115 8.24 5.84 19.69
C GLN A 115 8.45 4.35 19.37
N PRO A 116 9.64 3.80 19.64
CA PRO A 116 10.01 2.46 19.22
C PRO A 116 9.03 1.40 19.76
N SER A 117 8.43 0.64 18.85
CA SER A 117 7.64 -0.55 19.13
C SER A 117 8.47 -1.80 18.84
N THR A 118 8.12 -2.92 19.45
CA THR A 118 8.71 -4.24 19.13
C THR A 118 8.04 -4.89 17.92
N VAL A 119 6.81 -4.46 17.60
CA VAL A 119 6.02 -4.94 16.47
C VAL A 119 5.29 -3.77 15.84
N TYR A 120 5.38 -3.66 14.52
CA TYR A 120 4.65 -2.65 13.75
C TYR A 120 3.71 -3.34 12.77
N HIS A 121 2.44 -2.92 12.71
CA HIS A 121 1.51 -3.31 11.67
C HIS A 121 1.26 -2.14 10.73
N TRP A 122 1.47 -2.39 9.45
CA TRP A 122 1.35 -1.41 8.39
C TRP A 122 0.33 -1.86 7.37
N ILE A 123 -0.65 -1.01 7.13
CA ILE A 123 -1.55 -1.16 6.00
C ILE A 123 -1.01 -0.33 4.85
N VAL A 124 -0.65 -0.98 3.75
CA VAL A 124 -0.12 -0.31 2.56
C VAL A 124 -0.98 -0.60 1.35
N ARG A 125 -1.28 0.45 0.58
CA ARG A 125 -2.04 0.41 -0.66
C ARG A 125 -1.28 1.10 -1.79
N TRP A 126 -1.47 0.61 -3.00
CA TRP A 126 -0.93 1.21 -4.22
C TRP A 126 -1.87 0.93 -5.39
N PRO A 127 -1.89 1.78 -6.42
CA PRO A 127 -2.72 1.57 -7.59
C PRO A 127 -2.35 0.27 -8.29
N LYS A 128 -3.34 -0.56 -8.60
CA LYS A 128 -3.15 -1.77 -9.40
C LYS A 128 -2.88 -1.46 -10.87
N CYS A 129 -3.47 -0.39 -11.37
CA CYS A 129 -3.40 0.00 -12.77
C CYS A 129 -2.73 1.35 -12.85
N VAL A 130 -1.62 1.39 -13.59
CA VAL A 130 -0.74 2.55 -13.64
C VAL A 130 -0.33 2.87 -15.07
N TYR A 131 0.17 4.08 -15.28
CA TYR A 131 0.79 4.48 -16.54
C TYR A 131 1.98 5.38 -16.24
N PHE A 132 2.89 5.51 -17.21
CA PHE A 132 3.92 6.55 -17.17
C PHE A 132 3.39 7.80 -17.87
N ASP A 133 3.38 8.92 -17.16
CA ASP A 133 3.01 10.21 -17.74
C ASP A 133 4.10 10.72 -18.71
N ALA A 134 3.84 11.86 -19.34
CA ALA A 134 4.79 12.47 -20.28
C ALA A 134 6.12 12.90 -19.63
N THR A 135 6.16 13.02 -18.30
CA THR A 135 7.37 13.34 -17.53
C THR A 135 8.15 12.10 -17.09
N GLY A 136 7.62 10.90 -17.36
CA GLY A 136 8.22 9.64 -16.94
C GLY A 136 7.88 9.22 -15.51
N CYS A 137 6.93 9.89 -14.86
CA CYS A 137 6.43 9.51 -13.55
C CYS A 137 5.37 8.42 -13.67
N LEU A 138 5.43 7.43 -12.77
CA LEU A 138 4.43 6.39 -12.64
C LEU A 138 3.23 6.93 -11.84
N GLU A 139 2.06 6.88 -12.44
CA GLU A 139 0.81 7.38 -11.87
C GLU A 139 -0.31 6.34 -11.94
N ALA A 140 -1.29 6.47 -11.06
CA ALA A 140 -2.51 5.69 -11.06
C ALA A 140 -3.39 6.02 -12.28
N CYS A 141 -3.96 5.00 -12.93
CA CYS A 141 -5.08 5.21 -13.84
C CYS A 141 -6.32 5.69 -13.07
N ASP A 142 -7.19 6.46 -13.73
CA ASP A 142 -8.46 6.90 -13.16
C ASP A 142 -9.29 5.70 -12.69
N ASP A 143 -9.91 5.83 -11.52
CA ASP A 143 -10.74 4.80 -10.87
C ASP A 143 -10.08 3.41 -10.75
N THR A 144 -8.74 3.36 -10.70
CA THR A 144 -8.03 2.09 -10.53
C THR A 144 -8.38 1.41 -9.21
N PRO A 145 -8.57 0.08 -9.21
CA PRO A 145 -8.58 -0.69 -7.97
C PRO A 145 -7.22 -0.59 -7.26
N CYS A 146 -7.22 -0.81 -5.95
CA CYS A 146 -6.00 -0.90 -5.17
C CYS A 146 -5.46 -2.32 -5.08
N CYS A 147 -4.14 -2.42 -5.16
CA CYS A 147 -3.42 -3.44 -4.44
C CYS A 147 -3.30 -3.05 -2.96
N HIS A 148 -3.31 -4.04 -2.09
CA HIS A 148 -3.49 -3.84 -0.66
C HIS A 148 -2.86 -4.98 0.14
N ALA A 149 -2.05 -4.63 1.14
CA ALA A 149 -1.43 -5.58 2.04
C ALA A 149 -1.44 -5.08 3.49
N LEU A 150 -1.59 -6.02 4.41
CA LEU A 150 -1.30 -5.85 5.83
C LEU A 150 0.04 -6.53 6.14
N VAL A 151 0.99 -5.75 6.61
CA VAL A 151 2.38 -6.18 6.83
C VAL A 151 2.76 -5.99 8.28
N ARG A 152 3.49 -6.95 8.82
CA ARG A 152 4.10 -6.87 10.14
C ARG A 152 5.60 -6.72 10.02
N PHE A 153 6.15 -5.77 10.75
CA PHE A 153 7.59 -5.64 10.94
C PHE A 153 7.98 -5.96 12.38
N ARG A 154 9.10 -6.68 12.54
CA ARG A 154 9.72 -6.95 13.85
C ARG A 154 11.21 -6.57 13.79
N PRO A 155 11.57 -5.34 14.18
CA PRO A 155 12.96 -4.95 14.37
C PRO A 155 13.61 -5.81 15.46
N ASN A 156 14.90 -6.05 15.35
CA ASN A 156 15.68 -6.94 16.23
C ASN A 156 15.15 -8.38 16.30
N SER A 157 14.54 -8.87 15.21
CA SER A 157 14.00 -10.24 15.09
C SER A 157 14.46 -10.93 13.81
N PRO A 158 14.73 -12.25 13.82
CA PRO A 158 14.74 -13.14 14.99
C PRO A 158 15.92 -12.90 15.95
N THR A 159 16.90 -12.09 15.53
CA THR A 159 18.09 -11.74 16.33
C THR A 159 18.33 -10.23 16.32
N PRO A 160 19.02 -9.68 17.33
CA PRO A 160 19.41 -8.26 17.35
C PRO A 160 20.08 -7.81 16.05
N GLY A 161 19.75 -6.60 15.57
CA GLY A 161 20.29 -6.04 14.33
C GLY A 161 19.68 -6.59 13.03
N ARG A 162 18.74 -7.53 13.09
CA ARG A 162 17.92 -7.96 11.94
C ARG A 162 16.53 -7.35 12.04
N CYS A 163 15.85 -7.23 10.90
CA CYS A 163 14.46 -6.79 10.84
C CYS A 163 13.68 -7.79 9.99
N GLU A 164 12.62 -8.34 10.55
CA GLU A 164 11.78 -9.31 9.86
C GLU A 164 10.51 -8.63 9.32
N THR A 165 10.19 -8.96 8.07
CA THR A 165 8.95 -8.56 7.41
C THR A 165 8.08 -9.79 7.20
N THR A 166 6.83 -9.76 7.68
CA THR A 166 5.83 -10.79 7.40
C THR A 166 4.63 -10.14 6.71
N VAL A 167 4.23 -10.66 5.55
CA VAL A 167 2.93 -10.30 4.95
C VAL A 167 1.86 -11.11 5.67
N LEU A 168 1.00 -10.45 6.44
CA LEU A 168 -0.06 -11.12 7.20
C LEU A 168 -1.25 -11.44 6.31
N THR A 169 -1.65 -10.47 5.49
CA THR A 169 -2.79 -10.59 4.58
C THR A 169 -2.49 -9.86 3.29
N ASN A 170 -2.86 -10.46 2.17
CA ASN A 170 -3.01 -9.79 0.89
C ASN A 170 -4.49 -9.78 0.53
N CYS A 171 -5.07 -8.59 0.50
CA CYS A 171 -6.51 -8.34 0.41
C CYS A 171 -6.86 -7.63 -0.91
N SER A 172 -5.95 -7.70 -1.87
CA SER A 172 -6.13 -7.10 -3.18
C SER A 172 -7.21 -7.84 -3.96
N GLU A 173 -8.23 -7.12 -4.39
CA GLU A 173 -9.29 -7.70 -5.21
C GLU A 173 -8.79 -7.99 -6.63
N ASN A 174 -9.26 -9.10 -7.22
CA ASN A 174 -8.90 -9.46 -8.58
C ASN A 174 -9.75 -8.71 -9.63
N LEU A 175 -9.80 -7.39 -9.52
CA LEU A 175 -10.47 -6.52 -10.48
C LEU A 175 -9.56 -6.24 -11.69
N GLU A 176 -10.17 -6.08 -12.86
CA GLU A 176 -9.47 -5.68 -14.08
C GLU A 176 -9.20 -4.17 -14.10
N CYS A 177 -8.24 -3.77 -14.92
CA CYS A 177 -7.95 -2.36 -15.11
C CYS A 177 -9.03 -1.69 -15.95
N PRO A 178 -9.49 -0.49 -15.55
CA PRO A 178 -10.44 0.24 -16.36
C PRO A 178 -9.83 0.58 -17.73
N PRO A 179 -10.65 0.68 -18.79
CA PRO A 179 -10.20 1.17 -20.09
C PRO A 179 -9.78 2.63 -19.95
N SER A 180 -8.49 2.93 -20.15
CA SER A 180 -7.97 4.30 -20.07
C SER A 180 -8.07 5.01 -21.43
N PRO A 181 -8.53 6.27 -21.47
CA PRO A 181 -8.67 7.03 -22.71
C PRO A 181 -7.35 7.54 -23.30
N VAL A 182 -6.21 7.44 -22.59
CA VAL A 182 -4.96 8.13 -23.00
C VAL A 182 -3.78 7.20 -23.27
N ASN A 183 -3.71 6.00 -22.69
CA ASN A 183 -2.74 4.93 -23.01
C ASN A 183 -3.13 3.67 -22.23
N THR A 184 -2.80 2.48 -22.74
CA THR A 184 -3.08 1.19 -22.07
C THR A 184 -2.49 1.16 -20.67
N CYS A 185 -3.35 1.14 -19.64
CA CYS A 185 -2.93 0.94 -18.26
C CYS A 185 -2.11 -0.34 -18.13
N ILE A 186 -0.98 -0.23 -17.45
CA ILE A 186 -0.15 -1.36 -17.06
C ILE A 186 -0.76 -1.94 -15.78
N LYS A 187 -1.16 -3.22 -15.84
CA LYS A 187 -1.61 -3.97 -14.67
C LYS A 187 -0.41 -4.42 -13.86
N LEU A 188 -0.38 -4.06 -12.58
CA LEU A 188 0.59 -4.54 -11.61
C LEU A 188 0.10 -5.82 -10.94
N ASP A 189 1.05 -6.67 -10.57
CA ASP A 189 0.84 -7.76 -9.65
C ASP A 189 0.74 -7.21 -8.23
N CYS A 190 -0.37 -7.51 -7.57
CA CYS A 190 -0.61 -7.09 -6.20
C CYS A 190 0.08 -8.01 -5.21
N ILE A 191 1.42 -8.06 -5.23
CA ILE A 191 2.22 -8.85 -4.29
C ILE A 191 3.11 -7.88 -3.53
N TYR A 192 3.04 -7.94 -2.20
CA TYR A 192 3.89 -7.09 -1.37
C TYR A 192 5.37 -7.49 -1.54
N PRO A 193 6.27 -6.52 -1.77
CA PRO A 193 7.69 -6.80 -1.97
C PRO A 193 8.42 -7.04 -0.64
N VAL A 194 8.84 -8.28 -0.38
CA VAL A 194 9.59 -8.64 0.84
C VAL A 194 11.11 -8.45 0.71
N THR A 195 11.63 -8.23 -0.49
CA THR A 195 13.05 -7.93 -0.72
C THR A 195 13.28 -6.42 -0.74
N CYS A 196 14.43 -5.99 -0.21
CA CYS A 196 14.80 -4.56 -0.20
C CYS A 196 15.39 -4.06 -1.52
N CYS A 197 15.74 -4.97 -2.45
CA CYS A 197 16.25 -4.62 -3.77
C CYS A 197 15.49 -5.37 -4.86
N TRP A 198 15.21 -4.66 -5.95
CA TRP A 198 14.44 -5.08 -7.11
C TRP A 198 15.16 -4.72 -8.40
#